data_AF-A0A177DN36-F1
#
_entry.id   AF-A0A177DN36-F1
#
_cell.length_a   1.000
_cell.length_b   1.000
_cell.length_c   1.000
_cell.angle_alpha   90.00
_cell.angle_beta   90.00
_cell.angle_gamma   90.00
#
_symmetry.space_group_name_H-M   'P 1'
#
loop_
_entity.id
_entity.type
_entity.pdbx_description
1 polymer ?
#
loop_
_entity_poly.entity_id
_entity_poly.type
_entity_poly.pdbx_seq_one_letter_code
_entity_poly.pdbx_strand_id
1 'polypeptide(L)'
;MEQFAPADEHTSGEPSLSYNQICGAWINVLPLIAKNRSKDYPLVPAIRALASALRRHSDVDVDGQGCRPRIVEVYCESLRHMGRAIAEARGASSIEHITAIMCLADTDIIAPELKSGWMTHVRAVGDMLERLGPTAFSIGTMHTMFIGFRPLLLLSSILHRHGTFLAREEWITEPFQGQPVSIIQQLLNRACSLPALLERFCEINHISSLPDLVTVNQLEQDFHAVLSRLREWEQTFKSQVSHPLFWSRSDPETWSLPGANALWFPNMMTATSLTHYWAFEIVVRTHISALHQIASTAKGHNSQTHTNVYTEASAEYSLLVLADMICDSTSYLLQPVFKYHGLWSAFFTLPTALRVFRQEQVLSSSRARRSQRIAKLLASRDVYFPENYLV
;
A
#
# COMPACT_ATOMS: atom_id res chain seq x y z
N MET A 1 33.48 18.25 3.86
CA MET A 1 32.37 17.33 4.16
C MET A 1 31.11 18.18 4.12
N GLU A 2 30.69 18.52 2.90
CA GLU A 2 29.67 19.53 2.63
C GLU A 2 28.28 18.89 2.70
N GLN A 3 27.38 19.54 3.43
CA GLN A 3 25.97 19.18 3.55
C GLN A 3 25.29 19.48 2.21
N PHE A 4 24.97 18.43 1.45
CA PHE A 4 24.13 18.56 0.27
C PHE A 4 22.66 18.57 0.72
N ALA A 5 22.06 19.76 0.80
CA ALA A 5 20.61 19.93 0.86
C ALA A 5 20.10 20.14 -0.58
N PRO A 6 19.13 19.36 -1.08
CA PRO A 6 18.52 19.67 -2.37
C PRO A 6 17.71 20.97 -2.24
N ALA A 7 17.84 21.82 -3.25
CA ALA A 7 17.23 23.14 -3.33
C ALA A 7 15.69 23.09 -3.31
N ASP A 8 15.11 24.14 -2.74
CA ASP A 8 13.68 24.42 -2.64
C ASP A 8 12.95 24.33 -3.99
N GLU A 9 11.89 23.51 -4.05
CA GLU A 9 10.93 23.48 -5.15
C GLU A 9 9.97 24.68 -5.06
N HIS A 10 10.47 25.88 -5.38
CA HIS A 10 9.62 27.03 -5.67
C HIS A 10 10.13 27.79 -6.90
N THR A 11 9.59 27.47 -8.08
CA THR A 11 9.43 28.42 -9.21
C THR A 11 8.50 27.90 -10.32
N SER A 12 7.33 28.56 -10.42
CA SER A 12 6.55 28.95 -11.62
C SER A 12 6.37 28.01 -12.84
N GLY A 13 5.11 27.59 -13.08
CA GLY A 13 4.34 28.10 -14.23
C GLY A 13 4.20 27.27 -15.53
N GLU A 14 3.74 26.01 -15.48
CA GLU A 14 2.84 25.31 -16.44
C GLU A 14 2.75 23.79 -16.07
N PRO A 15 1.69 23.04 -16.44
CA PRO A 15 1.21 21.90 -15.65
C PRO A 15 2.10 20.65 -15.79
N SER A 16 2.80 20.28 -14.72
CA SER A 16 3.66 19.09 -14.66
C SER A 16 2.85 17.79 -14.56
N LEU A 17 2.26 17.38 -15.68
CA LEU A 17 1.65 16.06 -15.88
C LEU A 17 2.68 14.93 -16.06
N SER A 18 3.99 15.15 -15.81
CA SER A 18 5.07 14.31 -16.37
C SER A 18 5.90 13.46 -15.39
N TYR A 19 5.48 13.20 -14.14
CA TYR A 19 6.19 12.27 -13.23
C TYR A 19 5.19 11.36 -12.51
N ASN A 20 4.90 10.21 -13.13
CA ASN A 20 3.81 9.26 -12.86
C ASN A 20 3.60 8.81 -11.38
N GLN A 21 2.99 9.75 -10.65
CA GLN A 21 1.93 9.65 -9.65
C GLN A 21 2.08 8.66 -8.49
N ILE A 22 2.36 9.24 -7.32
CA ILE A 22 2.35 8.65 -5.97
C ILE A 22 0.94 8.17 -5.61
N CYS A 23 0.81 7.23 -4.67
CA CYS A 23 -0.48 6.86 -4.05
C CYS A 23 -1.33 8.11 -3.76
N GLY A 24 -2.52 8.19 -4.34
CA GLY A 24 -3.46 9.31 -4.13
C GLY A 24 -3.36 10.50 -5.09
N ALA A 25 -2.41 10.54 -6.03
CA ALA A 25 -2.30 11.64 -6.99
C ALA A 25 -3.50 11.75 -7.96
N TRP A 26 -4.28 10.67 -8.07
CA TRP A 26 -5.56 10.65 -8.79
C TRP A 26 -6.59 11.65 -8.24
N ILE A 27 -6.47 12.08 -6.98
CA ILE A 27 -7.36 13.08 -6.38
C ILE A 27 -7.28 14.42 -7.12
N ASN A 28 -6.13 14.73 -7.74
CA ASN A 28 -5.94 15.96 -8.49
C ASN A 28 -6.81 16.03 -9.76
N VAL A 29 -7.30 14.89 -10.28
CA VAL A 29 -8.20 14.88 -11.44
C VAL A 29 -9.69 14.89 -11.06
N LEU A 30 -10.02 14.80 -9.77
CA LEU A 30 -11.42 14.88 -9.30
C LEU A 30 -12.17 16.11 -9.80
N PRO A 31 -11.60 17.34 -9.78
CA PRO A 31 -12.31 18.52 -10.28
C PRO A 31 -12.63 18.43 -11.77
N LEU A 32 -11.79 17.78 -12.57
CA LEU A 32 -12.00 17.60 -14.00
C LEU A 32 -13.19 16.66 -14.26
N ILE A 33 -13.30 15.58 -13.49
CA ILE A 33 -14.37 14.59 -13.61
C ILE A 33 -15.70 15.15 -13.08
N ALA A 34 -15.65 15.91 -11.99
CA ALA A 34 -16.83 16.53 -11.39
C ALA A 34 -17.35 17.76 -12.15
N LYS A 35 -16.62 18.26 -13.15
CA LYS A 35 -16.97 19.48 -13.90
C LYS A 35 -18.37 19.35 -14.52
N ASN A 36 -19.21 20.36 -14.28
CA ASN A 36 -20.60 20.45 -14.78
C ASN A 36 -21.55 19.32 -14.32
N ARG A 37 -21.25 18.62 -13.22
CA ARG A 37 -22.13 17.59 -12.66
C ARG A 37 -23.12 18.18 -11.66
N SER A 38 -24.35 17.64 -11.63
CA SER A 38 -25.34 17.97 -10.61
C SER A 38 -24.83 17.59 -9.22
N LYS A 39 -25.26 18.34 -8.19
CA LYS A 39 -24.96 18.03 -6.79
C LYS A 39 -25.51 16.66 -6.36
N ASP A 40 -26.54 16.17 -7.05
CA ASP A 40 -27.18 14.89 -6.78
C ASP A 40 -26.47 13.70 -7.43
N TYR A 41 -25.51 13.97 -8.33
CA TYR A 41 -24.75 12.94 -9.01
C TYR A 41 -23.78 12.26 -8.02
N PRO A 42 -23.65 10.93 -8.00
CA PRO A 42 -23.00 10.18 -6.90
C PRO A 42 -21.55 10.61 -6.59
N LEU A 43 -20.85 11.13 -7.59
CA LEU A 43 -19.48 11.61 -7.44
C LEU A 43 -19.36 12.82 -6.51
N VAL A 44 -20.28 13.78 -6.55
CA VAL A 44 -20.16 15.02 -5.78
C VAL A 44 -20.31 14.78 -4.27
N PRO A 45 -21.30 14.00 -3.78
CA PRO A 45 -21.36 13.56 -2.40
C PRO A 45 -20.12 12.77 -1.98
N ALA A 46 -19.63 11.83 -2.80
CA ALA A 46 -18.45 11.03 -2.47
C ALA A 46 -17.18 11.88 -2.31
N ILE A 47 -16.96 12.86 -3.20
CA ILE A 47 -15.87 13.85 -3.04
C ILE A 47 -16.03 14.64 -1.74
N ARG A 48 -17.26 15.02 -1.38
CA ARG A 48 -17.55 15.74 -0.13
C ARG A 48 -17.23 14.90 1.11
N ALA A 49 -17.55 13.60 1.08
CA ALA A 49 -17.23 12.67 2.16
C ALA A 49 -15.71 12.56 2.34
N LEU A 50 -14.98 12.30 1.24
CA LEU A 50 -13.52 12.21 1.26
C LEU A 50 -12.87 13.52 1.74
N ALA A 51 -13.30 14.66 1.21
CA ALA A 51 -12.78 15.96 1.61
C ALA A 51 -13.06 16.28 3.09
N SER A 52 -14.19 15.80 3.64
CA SER A 52 -14.52 15.99 5.05
C SER A 52 -13.65 15.11 5.94
N ALA A 53 -13.35 13.88 5.53
CA ALA A 53 -12.39 13.03 6.22
C ALA A 53 -10.98 13.62 6.19
N LEU A 54 -10.52 14.12 5.03
CA LEU A 54 -9.19 14.73 4.88
C LEU A 54 -9.01 16.02 5.70
N ARG A 55 -10.02 16.90 5.75
CA ARG A 55 -9.96 18.13 6.55
C ARG A 55 -9.79 17.85 8.04
N ARG A 56 -10.36 16.76 8.54
CA ARG A 56 -10.18 16.31 9.93
C ARG A 56 -8.72 16.09 10.31
N HIS A 57 -7.87 15.71 9.36
CA HIS A 57 -6.42 15.54 9.58
C HIS A 57 -5.60 16.82 9.37
N SER A 58 -6.20 17.88 8.82
CA SER A 58 -5.52 19.12 8.44
C SER A 58 -5.64 20.20 9.52
N ASP A 59 -6.79 20.25 10.22
CA ASP A 59 -7.03 21.21 11.28
C ASP A 59 -6.55 20.65 12.63
N VAL A 60 -5.42 21.18 13.11
CA VAL A 60 -5.09 21.17 14.53
C VAL A 60 -5.91 22.28 15.18
N ASP A 61 -7.18 22.06 15.55
CA ASP A 61 -7.87 23.05 16.39
C ASP A 61 -9.06 22.52 17.23
N VAL A 62 -8.83 22.57 18.55
CA VAL A 62 -9.62 23.24 19.62
C VAL A 62 -11.03 22.77 19.99
N ASP A 63 -11.81 22.03 19.19
CA ASP A 63 -13.14 21.54 19.65
C ASP A 63 -13.53 20.19 19.05
N GLY A 64 -12.94 19.12 19.58
CA GLY A 64 -13.08 17.73 19.11
C GLY A 64 -14.47 17.08 19.24
N GLN A 65 -15.51 17.81 19.65
CA GLN A 65 -16.85 17.24 19.90
C GLN A 65 -17.84 17.41 18.73
N GLY A 66 -17.65 18.39 17.83
CA GLY A 66 -18.67 18.76 16.82
C GLY A 66 -18.58 18.06 15.44
N CYS A 67 -17.43 17.48 15.09
CA CYS A 67 -17.17 17.01 13.71
C CYS A 67 -17.53 15.53 13.45
N ARG A 68 -17.68 14.72 14.51
CA ARG A 68 -17.83 13.26 14.41
C ARG A 68 -19.20 12.78 13.91
N PRO A 69 -20.35 13.36 14.34
CA PRO A 69 -21.66 13.00 13.77
C PRO A 69 -21.76 13.34 12.27
N ARG A 70 -21.08 14.41 11.86
CA ARG A 70 -21.16 14.99 10.52
C ARG A 70 -20.51 14.11 9.44
N ILE A 71 -19.40 13.41 9.73
CA ILE A 71 -18.75 12.54 8.72
C ILE A 71 -19.60 11.30 8.43
N VAL A 72 -20.21 10.69 9.46
CA VAL A 72 -21.08 9.54 9.32
C VAL A 72 -22.30 9.90 8.47
N GLU A 73 -22.91 11.06 8.72
CA GLU A 73 -24.06 11.56 7.95
C GLU A 73 -23.71 11.77 6.47
N VAL A 74 -22.63 12.51 6.19
CA VAL A 74 -22.18 12.79 4.81
C VAL A 74 -21.79 11.50 4.08
N TYR A 75 -21.16 10.56 4.78
CA TYR A 75 -20.82 9.26 4.22
C TYR A 75 -22.07 8.42 3.90
N CYS A 76 -23.02 8.32 4.83
CA CYS A 76 -24.28 7.60 4.63
C CYS A 76 -25.13 8.23 3.50
N GLU A 77 -25.16 9.56 3.40
CA GLU A 77 -25.78 10.26 2.28
C GLU A 77 -25.13 9.85 0.96
N SER A 78 -23.79 9.88 0.90
CA SER A 78 -23.03 9.50 -0.29
C SER A 78 -23.28 8.05 -0.71
N LEU A 79 -23.36 7.11 0.24
CA LEU A 79 -23.74 5.73 -0.03
C LEU A 79 -25.15 5.61 -0.63
N ARG A 80 -26.13 6.41 -0.16
CA ARG A 80 -27.49 6.40 -0.73
C ARG A 80 -27.51 6.92 -2.17
N HIS A 81 -26.76 8.00 -2.46
CA HIS A 81 -26.62 8.49 -3.83
C HIS A 81 -25.95 7.45 -4.73
N MET A 82 -24.88 6.81 -4.24
CA MET A 82 -24.18 5.76 -4.98
C MET A 82 -25.09 4.55 -5.24
N GLY A 83 -25.84 4.09 -4.23
CA GLY A 83 -26.77 2.97 -4.37
C GLY A 83 -27.87 3.22 -5.41
N ARG A 84 -28.44 4.42 -5.43
CA ARG A 84 -29.40 4.82 -6.49
C ARG A 84 -28.77 4.81 -7.87
N ALA A 85 -27.58 5.41 -8.00
CA ALA A 85 -26.89 5.49 -9.28
C ALA A 85 -26.53 4.10 -9.85
N ILE A 86 -26.06 3.17 -9.01
CA ILE A 86 -25.79 1.78 -9.44
C ILE A 86 -27.08 1.10 -9.91
N ALA A 87 -28.19 1.28 -9.19
CA ALA A 87 -29.48 0.70 -9.55
C ALA A 87 -30.00 1.26 -10.89
N GLU A 88 -29.83 2.55 -11.14
CA GLU A 88 -30.21 3.23 -12.38
C GLU A 88 -29.31 2.84 -13.56
N ALA A 89 -28.02 2.63 -13.33
CA ALA A 89 -27.05 2.33 -14.37
C ALA A 89 -27.21 0.92 -14.98
N ARG A 90 -27.95 0.01 -14.32
CA ARG A 90 -28.31 -1.34 -14.82
C ARG A 90 -27.12 -2.14 -15.38
N GLY A 91 -25.97 -2.05 -14.70
CA GLY A 91 -24.73 -2.75 -15.07
C GLY A 91 -23.74 -1.93 -15.90
N ALA A 92 -24.13 -0.77 -16.43
CA ALA A 92 -23.17 0.16 -17.02
C ALA A 92 -22.33 0.81 -15.92
N SER A 93 -21.01 0.80 -16.06
CA SER A 93 -20.08 1.46 -15.13
C SER A 93 -19.42 2.65 -15.83
N SER A 94 -19.60 3.85 -15.29
CA SER A 94 -18.90 5.05 -15.78
C SER A 94 -17.69 5.37 -14.92
N ILE A 95 -16.77 6.19 -15.44
CA ILE A 95 -15.61 6.67 -14.69
C ILE A 95 -16.03 7.33 -13.36
N GLU A 96 -17.16 8.03 -13.35
CA GLU A 96 -17.67 8.68 -12.15
C GLU A 96 -18.14 7.69 -11.09
N HIS A 97 -18.75 6.56 -11.49
CA HIS A 97 -19.13 5.50 -10.54
C HIS A 97 -17.88 4.93 -9.87
N ILE A 98 -16.89 4.57 -10.68
CA ILE A 98 -15.61 4.04 -10.22
C ILE A 98 -14.93 5.03 -9.27
N THR A 99 -14.89 6.30 -9.66
CA THR A 99 -14.27 7.38 -8.88
C THR A 99 -14.99 7.60 -7.56
N ALA A 100 -16.33 7.63 -7.58
CA ALA A 100 -17.14 7.83 -6.38
C ALA A 100 -16.92 6.69 -5.38
N ILE A 101 -16.91 5.43 -5.84
CA ILE A 101 -16.65 4.27 -4.99
C ILE A 101 -15.23 4.35 -4.41
N MET A 102 -14.23 4.75 -5.19
CA MET A 102 -12.86 4.91 -4.65
C MET A 102 -12.77 6.04 -3.62
N CYS A 103 -13.47 7.16 -3.82
CA CYS A 103 -13.56 8.20 -2.80
C CYS A 103 -14.16 7.67 -1.49
N LEU A 104 -15.17 6.80 -1.55
CA LEU A 104 -15.75 6.15 -0.37
C LEU A 104 -14.78 5.16 0.28
N ALA A 105 -14.02 4.39 -0.52
CA ALA A 105 -12.97 3.50 -0.01
C ALA A 105 -11.90 4.27 0.76
N ASP A 106 -11.40 5.38 0.21
CA ASP A 106 -10.42 6.22 0.89
C ASP A 106 -11.02 6.91 2.12
N THR A 107 -12.30 7.31 2.05
CA THR A 107 -13.00 7.85 3.23
C THR A 107 -13.01 6.84 4.37
N ASP A 108 -13.27 5.56 4.09
CA ASP A 108 -13.26 4.47 5.09
C ASP A 108 -11.87 4.23 5.70
N ILE A 109 -10.82 4.39 4.89
CA ILE A 109 -9.43 4.23 5.34
C ILE A 109 -9.05 5.38 6.30
N ILE A 110 -9.49 6.59 5.98
CA ILE A 110 -9.15 7.83 6.70
C ILE A 110 -10.05 8.03 7.95
N ALA A 111 -11.29 7.56 7.90
CA ALA A 111 -12.28 7.64 8.98
C ALA A 111 -12.63 6.22 9.50
N PRO A 112 -11.74 5.58 10.27
CA PRO A 112 -11.89 4.19 10.70
C PRO A 112 -13.10 3.94 11.62
N GLU A 113 -13.69 5.00 12.20
CA GLU A 113 -14.95 4.94 12.94
C GLU A 113 -16.15 4.50 12.10
N LEU A 114 -16.07 4.63 10.76
CA LEU A 114 -17.16 4.26 9.86
C LEU A 114 -17.40 2.74 9.80
N LYS A 115 -16.38 1.92 10.13
CA LYS A 115 -16.43 0.44 10.11
C LYS A 115 -17.02 -0.16 8.82
N SER A 116 -16.97 0.57 7.71
CA SER A 116 -17.68 0.30 6.45
C SER A 116 -16.95 -0.61 5.47
N GLY A 117 -15.77 -1.12 5.83
CA GLY A 117 -15.07 -2.15 5.06
C GLY A 117 -14.64 -1.66 3.67
N TRP A 118 -13.68 -0.72 3.62
CA TRP A 118 -13.07 -0.15 2.40
C TRP A 118 -12.75 -1.20 1.32
N MET A 119 -12.37 -2.39 1.76
CA MET A 119 -12.08 -3.56 0.94
C MET A 119 -13.22 -3.95 -0.01
N THR A 120 -14.48 -3.82 0.42
CA THR A 120 -15.67 -4.05 -0.41
C THR A 120 -15.75 -3.04 -1.55
N HIS A 121 -15.50 -1.76 -1.26
CA HIS A 121 -15.47 -0.70 -2.27
C HIS A 121 -14.34 -0.92 -3.27
N VAL A 122 -13.15 -1.26 -2.79
CA VAL A 122 -11.98 -1.54 -3.65
C VAL A 122 -12.22 -2.75 -4.54
N ARG A 123 -12.86 -3.82 -4.02
CA ARG A 123 -13.26 -4.96 -4.85
C ARG A 123 -14.24 -4.54 -5.94
N ALA A 124 -15.28 -3.77 -5.60
CA ALA A 124 -16.24 -3.27 -6.57
C ALA A 124 -15.58 -2.43 -7.67
N VAL A 125 -14.60 -1.58 -7.31
CA VAL A 125 -13.78 -0.84 -8.27
C VAL A 125 -12.98 -1.80 -9.15
N GLY A 126 -12.31 -2.79 -8.56
CA GLY A 126 -11.56 -3.81 -9.30
C GLY A 126 -12.41 -4.50 -10.35
N ASP A 127 -13.61 -4.97 -9.97
CA ASP A 127 -14.54 -5.65 -10.88
C ASP A 127 -15.01 -4.73 -12.02
N MET A 128 -15.21 -3.43 -11.74
CA MET A 128 -15.59 -2.43 -12.76
C MET A 128 -14.45 -2.16 -13.74
N LEU A 129 -13.22 -2.02 -13.24
CA LEU A 129 -12.01 -1.87 -14.06
C LEU A 129 -11.84 -3.08 -14.97
N GLU A 130 -11.90 -4.28 -14.39
CA GLU A 130 -11.71 -5.52 -15.13
C GLU A 130 -12.71 -5.66 -16.28
N ARG A 131 -13.99 -5.30 -16.05
CA ARG A 131 -15.03 -5.30 -17.09
C ARG A 131 -14.80 -4.30 -18.21
N LEU A 132 -14.21 -3.15 -17.92
CA LEU A 132 -13.89 -2.14 -18.95
C LEU A 132 -12.71 -2.55 -19.83
N GLY A 133 -11.87 -3.46 -19.33
CA GLY A 133 -10.68 -3.94 -20.02
C GLY A 133 -9.50 -2.97 -19.93
N PRO A 134 -8.26 -3.48 -20.12
CA PRO A 134 -7.04 -2.71 -19.88
C PRO A 134 -6.82 -1.56 -20.88
N THR A 135 -7.22 -1.71 -22.15
CA THR A 135 -7.10 -0.65 -23.18
C THR A 135 -7.84 0.63 -22.81
N ALA A 136 -8.93 0.54 -22.04
CA ALA A 136 -9.70 1.71 -21.60
C ALA A 136 -8.89 2.65 -20.69
N PHE A 137 -7.78 2.16 -20.13
CA PHE A 137 -6.92 2.86 -19.19
C PHE A 137 -5.54 3.23 -19.77
N SER A 138 -5.39 3.26 -21.09
CA SER A 138 -4.09 3.55 -21.73
C SER A 138 -3.73 5.04 -21.78
N ILE A 139 -4.72 5.94 -21.71
CA ILE A 139 -4.51 7.39 -21.85
C ILE A 139 -5.40 8.26 -20.95
N GLY A 140 -4.98 9.51 -20.77
CA GLY A 140 -5.78 10.58 -20.18
C GLY A 140 -6.22 10.31 -18.73
N THR A 141 -7.40 10.82 -18.36
CA THR A 141 -7.93 10.71 -17.00
C THR A 141 -8.12 9.27 -16.55
N MET A 142 -8.53 8.37 -17.44
CA MET A 142 -8.69 6.95 -17.12
C MET A 142 -7.35 6.31 -16.73
N HIS A 143 -6.28 6.60 -17.47
CA HIS A 143 -4.93 6.16 -17.13
C HIS A 143 -4.49 6.67 -15.75
N THR A 144 -4.65 7.97 -15.49
CA THR A 144 -4.36 8.60 -14.19
C THR A 144 -5.11 7.93 -13.04
N MET A 145 -6.40 7.62 -13.22
CA MET A 145 -7.17 6.90 -12.20
C MET A 145 -6.64 5.49 -11.98
N PHE A 146 -6.40 4.74 -13.07
CA PHE A 146 -5.89 3.38 -12.98
C PHE A 146 -4.57 3.31 -12.21
N ILE A 147 -3.55 4.12 -12.59
CA ILE A 147 -2.26 4.11 -11.91
C ILE A 147 -2.38 4.52 -10.43
N GLY A 148 -3.31 5.44 -10.10
CA GLY A 148 -3.56 5.87 -8.73
C GLY A 148 -4.30 4.84 -7.88
N PHE A 149 -5.17 4.03 -8.48
CA PHE A 149 -5.94 2.98 -7.80
C PHE A 149 -5.16 1.68 -7.63
N ARG A 150 -4.24 1.38 -8.56
CA ARG A 150 -3.44 0.15 -8.60
C ARG A 150 -2.79 -0.25 -7.27
N PRO A 151 -2.12 0.66 -6.51
CA PRO A 151 -1.57 0.31 -5.21
C PRO A 151 -2.64 -0.27 -4.29
N LEU A 152 -3.76 0.45 -4.11
CA LEU A 152 -4.79 0.03 -3.16
C LEU A 152 -5.51 -1.26 -3.61
N LEU A 153 -5.72 -1.43 -4.92
CA LEU A 153 -6.25 -2.67 -5.49
C LEU A 153 -5.34 -3.87 -5.18
N LEU A 154 -4.03 -3.74 -5.43
CA LEU A 154 -3.07 -4.80 -5.12
C LEU A 154 -3.03 -5.10 -3.62
N LEU A 155 -2.98 -4.07 -2.78
CA LEU A 155 -2.96 -4.22 -1.33
C LEU A 155 -4.22 -4.92 -0.81
N SER A 156 -5.39 -4.58 -1.34
CA SER A 156 -6.64 -5.29 -1.04
C SER A 156 -6.54 -6.77 -1.40
N SER A 157 -6.04 -7.12 -2.58
CA SER A 157 -5.85 -8.51 -3.00
C SER A 157 -4.86 -9.28 -2.12
N ILE A 158 -3.75 -8.63 -1.73
CA ILE A 158 -2.78 -9.19 -0.79
C ILE A 158 -3.45 -9.49 0.57
N LEU A 159 -4.25 -8.54 1.08
CA LEU A 159 -4.96 -8.68 2.36
C LEU A 159 -6.02 -9.78 2.36
N HIS A 160 -6.76 -9.94 1.26
CA HIS A 160 -7.72 -11.02 1.09
C HIS A 160 -7.09 -12.36 0.69
N ARG A 161 -5.80 -12.35 0.33
CA ARG A 161 -5.09 -13.52 -0.18
C ARG A 161 -5.82 -14.15 -1.36
N HIS A 162 -6.19 -13.33 -2.34
CA HIS A 162 -6.91 -13.75 -3.52
C HIS A 162 -6.24 -13.16 -4.77
N GLY A 163 -6.06 -13.98 -5.80
CA GLY A 163 -5.51 -13.56 -7.09
C GLY A 163 -6.15 -12.28 -7.65
N THR A 164 -5.40 -11.53 -8.44
CA THR A 164 -5.83 -10.24 -8.99
C THR A 164 -5.65 -10.19 -10.50
N PHE A 165 -6.61 -9.59 -11.21
CA PHE A 165 -6.51 -9.37 -12.65
C PHE A 165 -5.29 -8.51 -13.02
N LEU A 166 -4.78 -7.69 -12.09
CA LEU A 166 -3.58 -6.87 -12.26
C LEU A 166 -2.32 -7.70 -12.57
N ALA A 167 -2.34 -9.01 -12.29
CA ALA A 167 -1.24 -9.92 -12.59
C ALA A 167 -1.21 -10.42 -14.03
N ARG A 168 -2.29 -10.24 -14.80
CA ARG A 168 -2.35 -10.69 -16.19
C ARG A 168 -1.51 -9.78 -17.08
N GLU A 169 -0.94 -10.35 -18.14
CA GLU A 169 0.02 -9.67 -19.00
C GLU A 169 -0.56 -8.41 -19.65
N GLU A 170 -1.83 -8.48 -20.09
CA GLU A 170 -2.54 -7.35 -20.68
C GLU A 170 -2.68 -6.16 -19.71
N TRP A 171 -2.78 -6.40 -18.39
CA TRP A 171 -2.90 -5.35 -17.37
C TRP A 171 -1.55 -4.74 -16.93
N ILE A 172 -0.45 -5.36 -17.32
CA ILE A 172 0.91 -4.87 -17.10
C ILE A 172 1.42 -4.11 -18.32
N THR A 173 0.91 -4.43 -19.51
CA THR A 173 1.39 -3.90 -20.79
C THR A 173 0.47 -2.82 -21.36
N GLU A 174 -0.80 -3.15 -21.63
CA GLU A 174 -1.71 -2.29 -22.41
C GLU A 174 -2.00 -0.93 -21.77
N PRO A 175 -2.26 -0.81 -20.44
CA PRO A 175 -2.46 0.50 -19.82
C PRO A 175 -1.23 1.40 -19.90
N PHE A 176 -0.04 0.85 -20.13
CA PHE A 176 1.23 1.59 -20.20
C PHE A 176 1.76 1.73 -21.63
N GLN A 177 1.02 1.31 -22.65
CA GLN A 177 1.45 1.48 -24.04
C GLN A 177 1.61 2.96 -24.38
N GLY A 178 2.83 3.33 -24.76
CA GLY A 178 3.18 4.73 -25.07
C GLY A 178 3.27 5.66 -23.84
N GLN A 179 3.21 5.12 -22.62
CA GLN A 179 3.34 5.87 -21.37
C GLN A 179 4.60 5.44 -20.60
N PRO A 180 5.33 6.35 -19.95
CA PRO A 180 6.45 5.96 -19.10
C PRO A 180 5.96 5.23 -17.85
N VAL A 181 6.62 4.14 -17.46
CA VAL A 181 6.26 3.39 -16.24
C VAL A 181 7.10 3.89 -15.06
N SER A 182 6.48 4.53 -14.06
CA SER A 182 7.20 5.00 -12.88
C SER A 182 7.75 3.85 -12.04
N ILE A 183 8.76 4.14 -11.22
CA ILE A 183 9.47 3.13 -10.44
C ILE A 183 8.56 2.35 -9.48
N ILE A 184 7.55 3.02 -8.90
CA ILE A 184 6.52 2.37 -8.08
C ILE A 184 5.63 1.45 -8.92
N GLN A 185 5.23 1.85 -10.12
CA GLN A 185 4.40 1.00 -10.98
C GLN A 185 5.17 -0.24 -11.46
N GLN A 186 6.48 -0.11 -11.69
CA GLN A 186 7.36 -1.25 -11.96
C GLN A 186 7.43 -2.21 -10.76
N LEU A 187 7.54 -1.70 -9.53
CA LEU A 187 7.49 -2.51 -8.31
C LEU A 187 6.17 -3.28 -8.20
N LEU A 188 5.04 -2.59 -8.40
CA LEU A 188 3.71 -3.21 -8.34
C LEU A 188 3.55 -4.32 -9.39
N ASN A 189 4.11 -4.14 -10.60
CA ASN A 189 4.14 -5.18 -11.63
C ASN A 189 4.96 -6.42 -11.22
N ARG A 190 5.93 -6.29 -10.32
CA ARG A 190 6.67 -7.46 -9.77
C ARG A 190 5.91 -8.14 -8.63
N ALA A 191 5.15 -7.36 -7.86
CA ALA A 191 4.39 -7.83 -6.70
C ALA A 191 3.01 -8.39 -7.05
N CYS A 192 2.48 -8.15 -8.26
CA CYS A 192 1.09 -8.50 -8.63
C CYS A 192 0.76 -9.99 -8.56
N SER A 193 1.75 -10.89 -8.66
CA SER A 193 1.52 -12.33 -8.50
C SER A 193 1.44 -12.79 -7.03
N LEU A 194 1.88 -11.94 -6.08
CA LEU A 194 1.92 -12.27 -4.66
C LEU A 194 0.55 -12.71 -4.08
N PRO A 195 -0.59 -12.05 -4.38
CA PRO A 195 -1.90 -12.47 -3.87
C PRO A 195 -2.27 -13.92 -4.18
N ALA A 196 -2.00 -14.39 -5.40
CA ALA A 196 -2.28 -15.77 -5.81
C ALA A 196 -1.38 -16.80 -5.09
N LEU A 197 -0.14 -16.41 -4.75
CA LEU A 197 0.72 -17.27 -3.94
C LEU A 197 0.23 -17.37 -2.49
N LEU A 198 -0.28 -16.26 -1.94
CA LEU A 198 -0.88 -16.25 -0.61
C LEU A 198 -2.18 -17.07 -0.56
N GLU A 199 -2.96 -17.06 -1.64
CA GLU A 199 -4.15 -17.90 -1.81
C GLU A 199 -3.79 -19.39 -1.74
N ARG A 200 -2.83 -19.82 -2.55
CA ARG A 200 -2.30 -21.19 -2.54
C ARG A 200 -1.70 -21.59 -1.18
N PHE A 201 -1.06 -20.65 -0.48
CA PHE A 201 -0.54 -20.88 0.86
C PHE A 201 -1.67 -21.15 1.88
N CYS A 202 -2.79 -20.43 1.78
CA CYS A 202 -3.97 -20.72 2.60
C CYS A 202 -4.52 -22.11 2.33
N GLU A 203 -4.67 -22.48 1.06
CA GLU A 203 -5.17 -23.81 0.67
C GLU A 203 -4.35 -24.93 1.29
N ILE A 204 -3.01 -24.84 1.23
CA ILE A 204 -2.10 -25.80 1.87
C ILE A 204 -2.32 -25.89 3.39
N ASN A 205 -2.50 -24.75 4.07
CA ASN A 205 -2.69 -24.74 5.53
C ASN A 205 -4.08 -25.19 5.99
N HIS A 206 -5.09 -25.13 5.13
CA HIS A 206 -6.45 -25.55 5.45
C HIS A 206 -6.68 -27.06 5.26
N ILE A 207 -5.81 -27.73 4.49
CA ILE A 207 -5.90 -29.18 4.29
C ILE A 207 -5.54 -29.89 5.61
N SER A 208 -6.46 -30.72 6.11
CA SER A 208 -6.30 -31.45 7.38
C SER A 208 -5.34 -32.63 7.32
N SER A 209 -4.94 -33.06 6.11
CA SER A 209 -3.92 -34.08 5.88
C SER A 209 -2.53 -33.47 5.71
N LEU A 210 -1.48 -34.28 5.87
CA LEU A 210 -0.12 -33.84 5.52
C LEU A 210 -0.10 -33.30 4.09
N PRO A 211 0.37 -32.06 3.86
CA PRO A 211 0.42 -31.49 2.53
C PRO A 211 1.47 -32.24 1.68
N ASP A 212 1.16 -32.39 0.39
CA ASP A 212 2.09 -32.95 -0.58
C ASP A 212 3.36 -32.07 -0.66
N LEU A 213 4.51 -32.70 -0.39
CA LEU A 213 5.81 -32.03 -0.40
C LEU A 213 6.15 -31.43 -1.77
N VAL A 214 5.68 -32.02 -2.87
CA VAL A 214 5.90 -31.45 -4.21
C VAL A 214 5.18 -30.11 -4.33
N THR A 215 3.92 -30.05 -3.90
CA THR A 215 3.13 -28.81 -3.86
C THR A 215 3.75 -27.73 -2.96
N VAL A 216 4.23 -28.10 -1.76
CA VAL A 216 4.91 -27.17 -0.84
C VAL A 216 6.20 -26.62 -1.45
N ASN A 217 7.05 -27.49 -1.98
CA ASN A 217 8.33 -27.08 -2.60
C ASN A 217 8.09 -26.19 -3.83
N GLN A 218 7.07 -26.49 -4.66
CA GLN A 218 6.74 -25.66 -5.81
C GLN A 218 6.29 -24.26 -5.37
N LEU A 219 5.44 -24.16 -4.34
CA LEU A 219 5.01 -22.87 -3.83
C LEU A 219 6.19 -22.08 -3.23
N GLU A 220 7.10 -22.74 -2.52
CA GLU A 220 8.33 -22.13 -1.99
C GLU A 220 9.18 -21.56 -3.14
N GLN A 221 9.38 -22.32 -4.22
CA GLN A 221 10.08 -21.84 -5.43
C GLN A 221 9.39 -20.62 -6.06
N ASP A 222 8.06 -20.61 -6.13
CA ASP A 222 7.31 -19.49 -6.69
C ASP A 222 7.45 -18.22 -5.84
N PHE A 223 7.49 -18.35 -4.50
CA PHE A 223 7.81 -17.23 -3.61
C PHE A 223 9.25 -16.74 -3.81
N HIS A 224 10.23 -17.64 -3.96
CA HIS A 224 11.60 -17.25 -4.30
C HIS A 224 11.67 -16.51 -5.64
N ALA A 225 10.89 -16.91 -6.65
CA ALA A 225 10.82 -16.22 -7.93
C ALA A 225 10.25 -14.79 -7.81
N VAL A 226 9.27 -14.56 -6.92
CA VAL A 226 8.81 -13.19 -6.58
C VAL A 226 9.93 -12.42 -5.88
N LEU A 227 10.60 -13.01 -4.89
CA LEU A 227 11.68 -12.36 -4.15
C LEU A 227 12.83 -11.91 -5.06
N SER A 228 13.26 -12.77 -5.98
CA SER A 228 14.29 -12.43 -6.98
C SER A 228 13.86 -11.24 -7.85
N ARG A 229 12.62 -11.24 -8.36
CA ARG A 229 12.08 -10.13 -9.16
C ARG A 229 12.00 -8.81 -8.38
N LEU A 230 11.68 -8.86 -7.08
CA LEU A 230 11.69 -7.68 -6.21
C LEU A 230 13.12 -7.16 -6.02
N ARG A 231 14.09 -8.03 -5.75
CA ARG A 231 15.50 -7.67 -5.58
C ARG A 231 16.11 -7.11 -6.86
N GLU A 232 15.80 -7.70 -8.01
CA GLU A 232 16.20 -7.17 -9.33
C GLU A 232 15.68 -5.76 -9.56
N TRP A 233 14.43 -5.49 -9.16
CA TRP A 233 13.87 -4.14 -9.21
C TRP A 233 14.68 -3.16 -8.34
N GLU A 234 15.04 -3.54 -7.11
CA GLU A 234 15.80 -2.68 -6.20
C GLU A 234 17.21 -2.38 -6.76
N GLN A 235 17.88 -3.40 -7.30
CA GLN A 235 19.20 -3.23 -7.93
C GLN A 235 19.12 -2.34 -9.17
N THR A 236 18.09 -2.53 -10.00
CA THR A 236 17.83 -1.69 -11.16
C THR A 236 17.62 -0.24 -10.72
N PHE A 237 16.81 -0.01 -9.68
CA PHE A 237 16.58 1.34 -9.16
C PHE A 237 17.87 1.98 -8.65
N LYS A 238 18.68 1.26 -7.87
CA LYS A 238 19.99 1.71 -7.38
C LYS A 238 20.94 2.07 -8.52
N SER A 239 20.94 1.30 -9.61
CA SER A 239 21.81 1.54 -10.77
C SER A 239 21.40 2.75 -11.61
N GLN A 240 20.13 3.15 -11.56
CA GLN A 240 19.59 4.26 -12.34
C GLN A 240 19.84 5.63 -11.70
N VAL A 241 20.25 5.67 -10.43
CA VAL A 241 20.49 6.91 -9.68
C VAL A 241 21.96 7.04 -9.31
N SER A 242 22.49 8.26 -9.36
CA SER A 242 23.86 8.58 -8.95
C SER A 242 23.98 8.98 -7.47
N HIS A 243 22.86 9.09 -6.77
CA HIS A 243 22.76 9.52 -5.37
C HIS A 243 22.20 8.39 -4.50
N PRO A 244 22.47 8.37 -3.18
CA PRO A 244 21.86 7.40 -2.28
C PRO A 244 20.32 7.50 -2.35
N LEU A 245 19.66 6.34 -2.29
CA LEU A 245 18.20 6.26 -2.29
C LEU A 245 17.58 6.67 -0.95
N PHE A 246 18.35 6.56 0.14
CA PHE A 246 17.98 7.03 1.46
C PHE A 246 19.23 7.28 2.31
N TRP A 247 19.09 8.06 3.36
CA TRP A 247 20.15 8.30 4.35
C TRP A 247 19.56 8.50 5.74
N SER A 248 20.40 8.28 6.76
CA SER A 248 20.02 8.54 8.13
C SER A 248 20.21 10.02 8.48
N ARG A 249 19.24 10.61 9.16
CA ARG A 249 19.33 11.97 9.71
C ARG A 249 18.79 11.97 11.14
N SER A 250 19.54 12.57 12.06
CA SER A 250 19.02 12.88 13.39
C SER A 250 17.91 13.90 13.23
N ASP A 251 16.70 13.55 13.66
CA ASP A 251 15.54 14.43 13.57
C ASP A 251 15.37 15.18 14.90
N PRO A 252 15.62 16.51 14.94
CA PRO A 252 15.48 17.31 16.14
C PRO A 252 14.03 17.67 16.48
N GLU A 253 13.05 17.43 15.59
CA GLU A 253 11.67 17.90 15.77
C GLU A 253 10.61 16.79 15.68
N THR A 254 9.81 16.66 16.74
CA THR A 254 8.41 16.16 16.90
C THR A 254 7.82 14.98 16.10
N TRP A 255 8.36 14.56 14.94
CA TRP A 255 7.81 13.51 14.08
C TRP A 255 8.53 12.17 14.26
N SER A 256 9.63 12.16 15.02
CA SER A 256 10.45 10.99 15.33
C SER A 256 10.27 10.47 16.75
N LEU A 257 10.55 9.18 16.94
CA LEU A 257 10.74 8.58 18.25
C LEU A 257 11.98 9.20 18.91
N PRO A 258 11.91 9.67 20.18
CA PRO A 258 13.08 10.21 20.86
C PRO A 258 14.22 9.19 20.89
N GLY A 259 15.37 9.53 20.28
CA GLY A 259 16.57 8.71 20.19
C GLY A 259 16.65 7.72 19.01
N ALA A 260 15.71 7.76 18.05
CA ALA A 260 15.78 6.97 16.83
C ALA A 260 16.25 7.81 15.63
N ASN A 261 17.04 7.18 14.75
CA ASN A 261 17.53 7.77 13.52
C ASN A 261 16.45 7.68 12.43
N ALA A 262 15.87 8.80 12.02
CA ALA A 262 14.91 8.81 10.91
C ALA A 262 15.60 8.56 9.57
N LEU A 263 14.92 7.84 8.68
CA LEU A 263 15.33 7.69 7.28
C LEU A 263 14.74 8.82 6.45
N TRP A 264 15.59 9.42 5.63
CA TRP A 264 15.25 10.47 4.69
C TRP A 264 15.49 10.01 3.27
N PHE A 265 14.73 10.59 2.34
CA PHE A 265 14.68 10.18 0.95
C PHE A 265 14.78 11.39 0.02
N PRO A 266 15.28 11.20 -1.22
CA PRO A 266 15.33 12.26 -2.22
C PRO A 266 13.96 12.88 -2.52
N ASN A 267 12.90 12.06 -2.52
CA ASN A 267 11.53 12.48 -2.73
C ASN A 267 10.54 11.41 -2.22
N MET A 268 9.27 11.79 -2.21
CA MET A 268 8.16 10.94 -1.78
C MET A 268 8.01 9.66 -2.61
N MET A 269 8.26 9.71 -3.94
CA MET A 269 8.16 8.52 -4.79
C MET A 269 9.20 7.47 -4.39
N THR A 270 10.44 7.87 -4.08
CA THR A 270 11.49 6.98 -3.58
C THR A 270 11.10 6.38 -2.23
N ALA A 271 10.62 7.21 -1.29
CA ALA A 271 10.17 6.75 0.02
C ALA A 271 9.04 5.72 -0.08
N THR A 272 8.01 6.02 -0.87
CA THR A 272 6.87 5.10 -1.10
C THR A 272 7.32 3.79 -1.75
N SER A 273 8.18 3.86 -2.75
CA SER A 273 8.65 2.68 -3.47
C SER A 273 9.47 1.76 -2.58
N LEU A 274 10.42 2.31 -1.82
CA LEU A 274 11.27 1.51 -0.93
C LEU A 274 10.48 0.90 0.23
N THR A 275 9.58 1.67 0.86
CA THR A 275 8.77 1.14 1.97
C THR A 275 7.83 0.02 1.53
N HIS A 276 7.25 0.10 0.32
CA HIS A 276 6.46 -1.00 -0.25
C HIS A 276 7.35 -2.19 -0.61
N TYR A 277 8.53 -1.96 -1.17
CA TYR A 277 9.48 -3.02 -1.47
C TYR A 277 9.87 -3.80 -0.21
N TRP A 278 10.27 -3.11 0.86
CA TRP A 278 10.59 -3.74 2.14
C TRP A 278 9.39 -4.51 2.72
N ALA A 279 8.18 -3.96 2.61
CA ALA A 279 6.97 -4.63 3.09
C ALA A 279 6.65 -5.91 2.28
N PHE A 280 6.77 -5.87 0.95
CA PHE A 280 6.58 -7.06 0.11
C PHE A 280 7.66 -8.11 0.37
N GLU A 281 8.90 -7.69 0.55
CA GLU A 281 10.00 -8.58 0.92
C GLU A 281 9.73 -9.27 2.27
N ILE A 282 9.27 -8.53 3.29
CA ILE A 282 8.85 -9.11 4.57
C ILE A 282 7.78 -10.17 4.35
N VAL A 283 6.70 -9.85 3.63
CA VAL A 283 5.60 -10.80 3.38
C VAL A 283 6.12 -12.06 2.68
N VAL A 284 6.90 -11.93 1.61
CA VAL A 284 7.43 -13.07 0.86
C VAL A 284 8.32 -13.96 1.73
N ARG A 285 9.29 -13.37 2.44
CA ARG A 285 10.26 -14.12 3.26
C ARG A 285 9.62 -14.77 4.49
N THR A 286 8.60 -14.15 5.08
CA THR A 286 7.79 -14.78 6.14
C THR A 286 7.11 -16.04 5.62
N HIS A 287 6.55 -16.02 4.41
CA HIS A 287 5.88 -17.18 3.83
C HIS A 287 6.84 -18.28 3.38
N ILE A 288 8.02 -17.93 2.84
CA ILE A 288 9.11 -18.89 2.58
C ILE A 288 9.50 -19.59 3.89
N SER A 289 9.71 -18.84 4.96
CA SER A 289 10.07 -19.41 6.27
C SER A 289 8.98 -20.34 6.82
N ALA A 290 7.71 -19.99 6.65
CA ALA A 290 6.59 -20.83 7.05
C ALA A 290 6.50 -22.12 6.21
N LEU A 291 6.69 -22.04 4.89
CA LEU A 291 6.73 -23.21 4.01
C LEU A 291 7.88 -24.15 4.37
N HIS A 292 9.05 -23.60 4.70
CA HIS A 292 10.19 -24.39 5.17
C HIS A 292 9.85 -25.16 6.47
N GLN A 293 9.12 -24.53 7.41
CA GLN A 293 8.63 -25.20 8.62
C GLN A 293 7.60 -26.29 8.30
N ILE A 294 6.67 -26.05 7.38
CA ILE A 294 5.70 -27.07 6.92
C ILE A 294 6.43 -28.25 6.25
N ALA A 295 7.42 -27.98 5.39
CA ALA A 295 8.19 -29.01 4.71
C ALA A 295 9.04 -29.84 5.70
N SER A 296 9.67 -29.19 6.68
CA SER A 296 10.49 -29.87 7.69
C SER A 296 9.65 -30.73 8.64
N THR A 297 8.47 -30.27 9.06
CA THR A 297 7.53 -31.08 9.85
C THR A 297 7.00 -32.29 9.07
N ALA A 298 6.68 -32.12 7.79
CA ALA A 298 6.28 -33.22 6.92
C ALA A 298 7.39 -34.26 6.70
N LYS A 299 8.66 -33.81 6.61
CA LYS A 299 9.85 -34.68 6.53
C LYS A 299 10.19 -35.34 7.87
N GLY A 300 9.92 -34.69 9.00
CA GLY A 300 10.20 -35.16 10.35
C GLY A 300 9.42 -36.42 10.77
N HIS A 301 8.42 -36.84 9.99
CA HIS A 301 7.78 -38.16 10.11
C HIS A 301 8.56 -39.30 9.40
N ASN A 302 9.63 -38.99 8.66
CA ASN A 302 10.52 -39.95 8.00
C ASN A 302 12.00 -39.50 8.12
N SER A 303 12.56 -39.69 9.33
CA SER A 303 14.00 -39.72 9.64
C SER A 303 14.87 -38.48 9.35
N GLN A 304 15.78 -38.24 10.30
CA GLN A 304 16.80 -37.22 10.32
C GLN A 304 17.63 -37.19 9.02
N THR A 305 17.57 -36.07 8.29
CA THR A 305 18.63 -35.71 7.33
C THR A 305 19.04 -34.27 7.56
N HIS A 306 20.36 -34.09 7.64
CA HIS A 306 21.09 -32.85 7.84
C HIS A 306 20.46 -31.65 7.11
N THR A 307 20.18 -30.61 7.88
CA THR A 307 19.85 -29.27 7.40
C THR A 307 21.04 -28.74 6.61
N ASN A 308 20.98 -28.80 5.28
CA ASN A 308 21.82 -27.94 4.45
C ASN A 308 21.33 -26.51 4.68
N VAL A 309 22.03 -25.82 5.56
CA VAL A 309 21.91 -24.37 5.74
C VAL A 309 22.28 -23.77 4.40
N TYR A 310 21.27 -23.32 3.64
CA TYR A 310 21.48 -22.43 2.52
C TYR A 310 22.21 -21.22 3.07
N THR A 311 23.50 -21.15 2.76
CA THR A 311 24.37 -20.06 3.16
C THR A 311 24.10 -18.94 2.16
N GLU A 312 23.15 -18.06 2.45
CA GLU A 312 22.92 -16.85 1.66
C GLU A 312 24.13 -15.92 1.82
N ALA A 313 25.06 -16.05 0.87
CA ALA A 313 26.15 -15.12 0.67
C ALA A 313 25.64 -13.88 -0.09
N SER A 314 25.07 -12.94 0.65
CA SER A 314 25.01 -11.50 0.35
C SER A 314 24.56 -10.80 1.64
N ALA A 315 24.98 -9.55 1.88
CA ALA A 315 24.64 -8.78 3.08
C ALA A 315 23.14 -8.42 3.10
N GLU A 316 22.29 -9.41 3.34
CA GLU A 316 20.84 -9.27 3.32
C GLU A 316 20.34 -8.75 4.66
N TYR A 317 19.48 -7.74 4.62
CA TYR A 317 18.83 -7.24 5.82
C TYR A 317 17.91 -8.30 6.41
N SER A 318 17.94 -8.49 7.73
CA SER A 318 16.96 -9.34 8.40
C SER A 318 15.56 -8.72 8.33
N LEU A 319 14.51 -9.53 8.53
CA LEU A 319 13.12 -9.03 8.61
C LEU A 319 12.98 -7.90 9.63
N LEU A 320 13.70 -8.00 10.74
CA LEU A 320 13.73 -6.97 11.78
C LEU A 320 14.33 -5.65 11.28
N VAL A 321 15.42 -5.71 10.49
CA VAL A 321 16.03 -4.51 9.93
C VAL A 321 15.09 -3.87 8.90
N LEU A 322 14.44 -4.65 8.04
CA LEU A 322 13.44 -4.13 7.11
C LEU A 322 12.27 -3.45 7.84
N ALA A 323 11.79 -4.06 8.93
CA ALA A 323 10.73 -3.47 9.76
C ALA A 323 11.20 -2.18 10.47
N ASP A 324 12.43 -2.15 10.97
CA ASP A 324 13.05 -0.96 11.54
C ASP A 324 13.14 0.16 10.49
N MET A 325 13.57 -0.14 9.25
CA MET A 325 13.66 0.82 8.14
C MET A 325 12.30 1.40 7.75
N ILE A 326 11.25 0.58 7.66
CA ILE A 326 9.87 1.07 7.43
C ILE A 326 9.47 2.03 8.56
N CYS A 327 9.72 1.65 9.82
CA CYS A 327 9.38 2.49 10.96
C CYS A 327 10.18 3.80 10.98
N ASP A 328 11.47 3.77 10.66
CA ASP A 328 12.33 4.95 10.59
C ASP A 328 11.96 5.87 9.42
N SER A 329 11.21 5.37 8.42
CA SER A 329 10.66 6.17 7.32
C SER A 329 9.41 6.96 7.71
N THR A 330 8.79 6.65 8.86
CA THR A 330 7.51 7.25 9.29
C THR A 330 7.61 8.76 9.41
N SER A 331 8.70 9.27 10.00
CA SER A 331 8.89 10.72 10.18
C SER A 331 8.94 11.46 8.85
N TYR A 332 9.58 10.87 7.84
CA TYR A 332 9.61 11.44 6.49
C TYR A 332 8.25 11.38 5.83
N LEU A 333 7.60 10.21 5.80
CA LEU A 333 6.32 10.02 5.13
C LEU A 333 5.22 10.92 5.74
N LEU A 334 5.22 11.14 7.05
CA LEU A 334 4.18 11.91 7.73
C LEU A 334 4.44 13.42 7.78
N GLN A 335 5.45 13.95 7.07
CA GLN A 335 5.68 15.39 7.02
C GLN A 335 4.45 16.13 6.47
N PRO A 336 4.08 17.30 7.01
CA PRO A 336 2.92 18.07 6.55
C PRO A 336 2.92 18.38 5.05
N VAL A 337 4.11 18.54 4.45
CA VAL A 337 4.28 18.82 3.01
C VAL A 337 3.70 17.71 2.12
N PHE A 338 3.74 16.45 2.57
CA PHE A 338 3.23 15.30 1.82
C PHE A 338 1.72 15.08 2.02
N LYS A 339 1.08 15.88 2.88
CA LYS A 339 -0.37 15.82 3.16
C LYS A 339 -0.80 14.37 3.41
N TYR A 340 -1.77 13.89 2.63
CA TYR A 340 -2.33 12.55 2.71
C TYR A 340 -1.52 11.46 1.99
N HIS A 341 -0.58 11.83 1.11
CA HIS A 341 0.18 10.86 0.32
C HIS A 341 1.05 9.99 1.23
N GLY A 342 1.62 10.63 2.27
CA GLY A 342 2.34 10.00 3.36
C GLY A 342 1.55 8.89 4.04
N LEU A 343 0.31 9.23 4.40
CA LEU A 343 -0.61 8.34 5.08
C LEU A 343 -0.94 7.11 4.23
N TRP A 344 -1.29 7.29 2.96
CA TRP A 344 -1.54 6.16 2.06
C TRP A 344 -0.31 5.29 1.86
N SER A 345 0.88 5.88 1.80
CA SER A 345 2.12 5.11 1.70
C SER A 345 2.40 4.25 2.94
N ALA A 346 2.03 4.75 4.12
CA ALA A 346 2.20 4.05 5.40
C ALA A 346 1.11 3.00 5.65
N PHE A 347 -0.03 3.07 4.94
CA PHE A 347 -1.25 2.29 5.21
C PHE A 347 -1.03 0.78 5.30
N PHE A 348 -0.22 0.23 4.41
CA PHE A 348 0.10 -1.20 4.41
C PHE A 348 1.49 -1.48 4.99
N THR A 349 2.45 -0.62 4.71
CA THR A 349 3.87 -0.86 5.02
C THR A 349 4.10 -0.89 6.54
N LEU A 350 3.50 0.05 7.26
CA LEU A 350 3.73 0.16 8.69
C LEU A 350 3.05 -0.97 9.49
N PRO A 351 1.77 -1.35 9.26
CA PRO A 351 1.21 -2.55 9.90
C PRO A 351 2.03 -3.82 9.64
N THR A 352 2.58 -3.96 8.43
CA THR A 352 3.48 -5.08 8.08
C THR A 352 4.73 -5.09 8.96
N ALA A 353 5.40 -3.94 9.12
CA ALA A 353 6.56 -3.81 10.01
C ALA A 353 6.23 -4.08 11.49
N LEU A 354 5.12 -3.52 11.99
CA LEU A 354 4.68 -3.70 13.37
C LEU A 354 4.36 -5.16 13.69
N ARG A 355 3.90 -5.95 12.70
CA ARG A 355 3.66 -7.40 12.86
C ARG A 355 4.95 -8.17 13.12
N VAL A 356 6.03 -7.86 12.39
CA VAL A 356 7.34 -8.50 12.60
C VAL A 356 7.78 -8.33 14.05
N PHE A 357 7.63 -7.13 14.62
CA PHE A 357 7.96 -6.86 16.02
C PHE A 357 7.08 -7.60 17.03
N ARG A 358 5.81 -7.93 16.69
CA ARG A 358 4.90 -8.67 17.57
C ARG A 358 5.18 -10.18 17.56
N GLN A 359 5.59 -10.74 16.42
CA GLN A 359 5.83 -12.18 16.25
C GLN A 359 7.15 -12.63 16.90
N GLU A 360 8.14 -11.75 17.00
CA GLU A 360 9.41 -11.96 17.70
C GLU A 360 9.25 -11.86 19.23
N GLN A 361 8.33 -12.66 19.81
CA GLN A 361 7.88 -12.64 21.22
C GLN A 361 8.99 -12.74 22.29
N VAL A 362 10.26 -12.90 21.92
CA VAL A 362 11.35 -13.22 22.86
C VAL A 362 12.41 -12.12 22.98
N LEU A 363 12.59 -11.19 22.02
CA LEU A 363 13.77 -10.31 22.03
C LEU A 363 13.48 -8.82 21.76
N SER A 364 13.32 -8.10 22.87
CA SER A 364 13.57 -6.67 23.10
C SER A 364 12.34 -5.83 23.48
N SER A 365 12.25 -5.49 24.77
CA SER A 365 11.34 -4.48 25.31
C SER A 365 11.40 -3.14 24.57
N SER A 366 12.50 -2.83 23.86
CA SER A 366 12.64 -1.58 23.10
C SER A 366 11.79 -1.54 21.82
N ARG A 367 11.69 -2.63 21.05
CA ARG A 367 10.93 -2.67 19.78
C ARG A 367 9.42 -2.74 19.99
N ALA A 368 8.98 -3.46 21.03
CA ALA A 368 7.57 -3.42 21.46
C ALA A 368 7.16 -2.02 21.92
N ARG A 369 8.00 -1.34 22.72
CA ARG A 369 7.79 0.07 23.11
C ARG A 369 7.80 1.00 21.90
N ARG A 370 8.70 0.77 20.93
CA ARG A 370 8.76 1.50 19.66
C ARG A 370 7.45 1.40 18.89
N SER A 371 6.94 0.17 18.73
CA SER A 371 5.65 -0.11 18.08
C SER A 371 4.49 0.65 18.73
N GLN A 372 4.41 0.60 20.07
CA GLN A 372 3.36 1.31 20.83
C GLN A 372 3.47 2.83 20.68
N ARG A 373 4.70 3.38 20.65
CA ARG A 373 4.91 4.81 20.46
C ARG A 373 4.52 5.27 19.05
N ILE A 374 4.84 4.50 18.01
CA ILE A 374 4.43 4.81 16.63
C ILE A 374 2.90 4.78 16.54
N ALA A 375 2.25 3.75 17.08
CA ALA A 375 0.79 3.66 17.11
C ALA A 375 0.15 4.86 17.84
N LYS A 376 0.73 5.29 18.98
CA LYS A 376 0.28 6.48 19.71
C LYS A 376 0.48 7.77 18.91
N LEU A 377 1.61 7.92 18.22
CA LEU A 377 1.91 9.07 17.37
C LEU A 377 0.87 9.21 16.25
N LEU A 378 0.54 8.09 15.59
CA LEU A 378 -0.50 8.06 14.56
C LEU A 378 -1.87 8.39 15.11
N ALA A 379 -2.25 7.76 16.23
CA ALA A 379 -3.52 8.02 16.89
C ALA A 379 -3.66 9.48 17.35
N SER A 380 -2.55 10.12 17.80
CA SER A 380 -2.54 11.54 18.16
C SER A 380 -2.76 12.48 16.98
N ARG A 381 -2.72 11.95 15.76
CA ARG A 381 -3.00 12.65 14.50
C ARG A 381 -4.21 12.08 13.78
N ASP A 382 -5.08 11.43 14.56
CA ASP A 382 -6.33 10.83 14.10
C ASP A 382 -6.17 9.70 13.07
N VAL A 383 -4.95 9.20 12.87
CA VAL A 383 -4.63 8.09 11.97
C VAL A 383 -4.73 6.79 12.75
N TYR A 384 -5.64 5.91 12.32
CA TYR A 384 -5.74 4.57 12.88
C TYR A 384 -5.59 3.53 11.78
N PHE A 385 -4.71 2.56 11.99
CA PHE A 385 -4.62 1.37 11.18
C PHE A 385 -5.41 0.25 11.84
N PRO A 386 -6.38 -0.35 11.16
CA PRO A 386 -7.15 -1.45 11.76
C PRO A 386 -6.25 -2.63 12.12
N GLU A 387 -6.40 -3.13 13.34
CA GLU A 387 -5.59 -4.24 13.87
C GLU A 387 -5.79 -5.55 13.10
N ASN A 388 -6.83 -5.62 12.26
CA ASN A 388 -7.23 -6.82 11.53
C ASN A 388 -6.58 -6.96 10.13
N TYR A 389 -5.78 -5.99 9.66
CA TYR A 389 -5.12 -6.03 8.33
C TYR A 389 -3.77 -6.77 8.34
N LEU A 390 -3.66 -7.82 9.13
CA LEU A 390 -2.39 -8.51 9.35
C LEU A 390 -2.28 -9.72 8.42
N VAL A 391 -1.69 -9.52 7.23
CA VAL A 391 -1.35 -10.60 6.26
C VAL A 391 -0.39 -11.60 6.86
#